data_AF-A0A3M2JF23-F1
#
_entry.id   AF-A0A3M2JF23-F1
#
_cell.length_a   1.000
_cell.length_b   1.000
_cell.length_c   1.000
_cell.angle_alpha   90.00
_cell.angle_beta   90.00
_cell.angle_gamma   90.00
#
_symmetry.space_group_name_H-M   'P 1'
#
loop_
_entity.id
_entity.type
_entity.pdbx_description
1 polymer ?
#
loop_
_entity_poly.entity_id
_entity_poly.type
_entity_poly.pdbx_seq_one_letter_code
_entity_poly.pdbx_strand_id
1 'polypeptide(L)'
;MGTGHVRKYVVDWMDGRLSPEKRAAVEAHLEGCRECRNYFRRMSELLGPADPDALPRLEADPYLPTRIRAEMEAAAPDVPGRRRSLPVTLRWAIASALLTLAIVTGVFLGRGLYESSRDYGASEVALVYYQAFTLPEGYTDDWQTLVSENGEQP
;
A
#
# COMPACT_ATOMS: atom_id res chain seq x y z
N MET A 1 4.49 27.90 -38.75
CA MET A 1 5.11 26.94 -37.81
C MET A 1 5.55 27.70 -36.58
N GLY A 2 5.01 27.30 -35.42
CA GLY A 2 4.88 28.13 -34.21
C GLY A 2 6.19 28.68 -33.65
N THR A 3 6.11 29.95 -33.27
CA THR A 3 7.11 30.81 -32.66
C THR A 3 7.56 30.30 -31.29
N GLY A 4 8.75 29.71 -31.23
CA GLY A 4 9.39 29.38 -29.96
C GLY A 4 10.88 29.20 -30.17
N HIS A 5 11.67 30.27 -29.98
CA HIS A 5 13.12 30.15 -30.00
C HIS A 5 13.58 29.21 -28.86
N VAL A 6 14.49 28.28 -29.18
CA VAL A 6 15.03 27.31 -28.21
C VAL A 6 16.20 27.87 -27.38
N ARG A 7 16.42 29.19 -27.40
CA ARG A 7 17.52 29.87 -26.68
C ARG A 7 17.56 29.54 -25.18
N LYS A 8 16.39 29.39 -24.56
CA LYS A 8 16.28 29.04 -23.13
C LYS A 8 16.88 27.69 -22.76
N TYR A 9 17.06 26.79 -23.73
CA TYR A 9 17.60 25.45 -23.51
C TYR A 9 19.10 25.34 -23.79
N VAL A 10 19.79 26.44 -24.11
CA VAL A 10 21.23 26.39 -24.44
C VAL A 10 22.05 25.80 -23.30
N VAL A 11 21.87 26.29 -22.08
CA VAL A 11 22.65 25.85 -20.92
C VAL A 11 22.41 24.37 -20.64
N ASP A 12 21.14 23.95 -20.60
CA ASP A 12 20.80 22.55 -20.36
C ASP A 12 21.22 21.61 -21.49
N TRP A 13 21.29 22.11 -22.73
CA TRP A 13 21.81 21.35 -23.88
C TRP A 13 23.34 21.17 -23.78
N MET A 14 24.06 22.22 -23.40
CA MET A 14 25.52 22.21 -23.19
C MET A 14 25.92 21.30 -22.03
N ASP A 15 25.18 21.35 -20.92
CA ASP A 15 25.43 20.52 -19.73
C ASP A 15 24.93 19.08 -19.88
N GLY A 16 24.27 18.73 -20.99
CA GLY A 16 23.67 17.41 -21.19
C GLY A 16 22.50 17.09 -20.26
N ARG A 17 21.85 18.11 -19.68
CA ARG A 17 20.74 17.97 -18.73
C ARG A 17 19.34 17.85 -19.39
N LEU A 18 19.26 17.98 -20.71
CA LEU A 18 18.02 17.77 -21.45
C LEU A 18 17.65 16.29 -21.56
N SER A 19 16.36 15.98 -21.47
CA SER A 19 15.86 14.64 -21.81
C SER A 19 16.10 14.32 -23.30
N PRO A 20 16.22 13.03 -23.68
CA PRO A 20 16.48 12.63 -25.07
C PRO A 20 15.48 13.22 -26.07
N GLU A 21 14.20 13.23 -25.71
CA GLU A 21 13.11 13.80 -26.51
C GLU A 21 13.27 15.31 -26.74
N LYS A 22 13.59 16.06 -25.68
CA LYS A 22 13.79 17.51 -25.76
C LYS A 22 15.05 17.84 -26.55
N ARG A 23 16.09 17.03 -26.40
CA ARG A 23 17.33 17.19 -27.15
C ARG A 23 17.09 17.04 -28.66
N ALA A 24 16.39 15.99 -29.08
CA ALA A 24 16.03 15.78 -30.48
C ALA A 24 15.19 16.94 -31.05
N ALA A 25 14.23 17.46 -30.26
CA ALA A 25 13.42 18.61 -30.67
C ALA A 25 14.25 19.90 -30.84
N VAL A 26 15.22 20.14 -29.97
CA VAL A 26 16.16 21.27 -30.08
C VAL A 26 17.05 21.10 -31.31
N GLU A 27 17.62 19.92 -31.53
CA GLU A 27 18.47 19.62 -32.69
C GLU A 27 17.72 19.81 -34.02
N ALA A 28 16.49 19.29 -34.13
CA ALA A 28 15.63 19.52 -35.28
C ALA A 28 15.32 21.01 -35.51
N HIS A 29 15.12 21.79 -34.43
CA HIS A 29 14.95 23.24 -34.55
C HIS A 29 16.21 23.95 -35.02
N LEU A 30 17.40 23.51 -34.60
CA LEU A 30 18.68 24.07 -35.03
C LEU A 30 18.92 23.84 -36.53
N GLU A 31 18.44 22.72 -37.08
CA GLU A 31 18.47 22.43 -38.53
C GLU A 31 17.63 23.43 -39.35
N GLY A 32 16.50 23.90 -38.81
CA GLY A 32 15.61 24.85 -39.49
C GLY A 32 15.87 26.33 -39.19
N CYS A 33 16.42 26.69 -38.03
CA CYS A 33 16.55 28.08 -37.58
C CYS A 33 18.01 28.56 -37.53
N ARG A 34 18.41 29.40 -38.50
CA ARG A 34 19.75 29.99 -38.56
C ARG A 34 20.09 30.86 -37.34
N GLU A 35 19.10 31.59 -36.82
CA GLU A 35 19.30 32.48 -35.67
C GLU A 35 19.61 31.71 -34.39
N CYS A 36 18.86 30.64 -34.10
CA CYS A 36 19.13 29.75 -32.98
C CYS A 36 20.48 29.05 -33.15
N ARG A 37 20.83 28.60 -34.36
CA ARG A 37 22.13 27.98 -34.63
C ARG A 37 23.30 28.90 -34.33
N ASN A 38 23.22 30.16 -34.76
CA ASN A 38 24.26 31.16 -34.47
C ASN A 38 24.34 31.49 -32.98
N TYR A 39 23.20 31.55 -32.28
CA TYR A 39 23.17 31.77 -30.84
C TYR A 39 23.84 30.63 -30.07
N PHE A 40 23.51 29.37 -30.39
CA PHE A 40 24.13 28.19 -29.78
C PHE A 40 25.63 28.16 -30.03
N ARG A 41 26.08 28.47 -31.26
CA ARG A 41 27.51 28.52 -31.59
C ARG A 41 28.27 29.56 -30.75
N ARG A 42 27.77 30.80 -30.71
CA ARG A 42 28.40 31.86 -29.89
C ARG A 42 28.45 31.47 -28.42
N MET A 43 27.37 30.87 -27.93
CA MET A 43 27.35 30.45 -26.53
C MET A 43 28.31 29.30 -26.25
N SER A 44 28.46 28.35 -27.18
CA SER A 44 29.46 27.28 -27.05
C SER A 44 30.90 27.77 -27.14
N GLU A 45 31.15 28.89 -27.84
CA GLU A 45 32.47 29.53 -27.87
C GLU A 45 32.77 30.27 -26.56
N LEU A 46 31.76 30.91 -25.96
CA LEU A 46 31.90 31.66 -24.71
C LEU A 46 31.95 30.77 -23.46
N LEU A 47 31.10 29.75 -23.42
CA LEU A 47 30.94 28.81 -22.30
C LEU A 47 31.57 27.44 -22.61
N GLY A 48 32.38 27.37 -23.66
CA GLY A 48 33.08 26.14 -24.03
C GLY A 48 33.97 25.64 -22.90
N PRO A 49 34.39 24.37 -22.96
CA PRO A 49 35.29 23.81 -21.95
C PRO A 49 36.53 24.72 -21.86
N ALA A 50 36.67 25.38 -20.70
CA ALA A 50 37.86 26.15 -20.41
C ALA A 50 39.05 25.21 -20.54
N ASP A 51 40.10 25.67 -21.24
CA ASP A 51 41.34 24.93 -21.35
C ASP A 51 41.82 24.58 -19.93
N PRO A 52 41.88 23.29 -19.56
CA PRO A 52 42.24 22.88 -18.21
C PRO A 52 43.66 23.33 -17.84
N ASP A 53 44.53 23.58 -18.84
CA ASP A 53 45.87 24.10 -18.63
C ASP A 53 45.90 25.63 -18.46
N ALA A 54 44.86 26.34 -18.93
CA ALA A 54 44.69 27.77 -18.68
C ALA A 54 44.05 28.07 -17.32
N LEU A 55 43.50 27.06 -16.65
CA LEU A 55 42.93 27.20 -15.30
C LEU A 55 44.04 27.09 -14.25
N PRO A 56 44.08 27.98 -13.24
CA PRO A 56 44.99 27.82 -12.12
C PRO A 56 44.67 26.49 -11.42
N ARG A 57 45.68 25.65 -11.18
CA ARG A 57 45.50 24.42 -10.39
C ARG A 57 45.19 24.82 -8.95
N LEU A 58 43.94 24.71 -8.55
CA LEU A 58 43.57 24.82 -7.14
C LEU A 58 44.06 23.57 -6.41
N GLU A 59 44.88 23.79 -5.39
CA GLU A 59 45.24 22.76 -4.44
C GLU A 59 43.99 22.42 -3.60
N ALA A 60 43.59 21.16 -3.60
CA ALA A 60 42.36 20.74 -2.93
C ALA A 60 42.55 20.87 -1.41
N ASP A 61 41.71 21.69 -0.76
CA ASP A 61 41.69 21.81 0.69
C ASP A 61 41.45 20.43 1.34
N PRO A 62 42.38 19.92 2.16
CA PRO A 62 42.27 18.60 2.81
C PRO A 62 41.01 18.41 3.64
N TYR A 63 40.41 19.49 4.15
CA TYR A 63 39.25 19.44 5.05
C TYR A 63 37.91 19.61 4.34
N LEU A 64 37.92 19.99 3.07
CA LEU A 64 36.72 20.23 2.28
C LEU A 64 35.83 18.97 2.15
N PRO A 65 36.36 17.75 1.90
CA PRO A 65 35.53 16.54 1.87
C PRO A 65 34.83 16.27 3.21
N THR A 66 35.53 16.52 4.33
CA THR A 66 34.99 16.35 5.68
C THR A 66 33.85 17.32 5.95
N ARG A 67 34.01 18.58 5.54
CA ARG A 67 32.97 19.62 5.68
C ARG A 67 31.74 19.33 4.82
N ILE A 68 31.93 18.90 3.57
CA ILE A 68 30.82 18.51 2.70
C ILE A 68 30.05 17.34 3.31
N ARG A 69 30.74 16.32 3.82
CA ARG A 69 30.09 15.18 4.48
C ARG A 69 29.27 15.63 5.69
N ALA A 70 29.84 16.48 6.54
CA ALA A 70 29.14 17.00 7.72
C ALA A 70 27.87 17.78 7.34
N GLU A 71 27.93 18.63 6.30
CA GLU A 71 26.76 19.35 5.81
C GLU A 71 25.72 18.43 5.16
N MET A 72 26.14 17.40 4.42
CA MET A 72 25.22 16.42 3.86
C MET A 72 24.50 15.59 4.94
N GLU A 73 25.19 15.25 6.02
CA GLU A 73 24.60 14.56 7.17
C GLU A 73 23.66 15.47 7.96
N ALA A 74 23.99 16.76 8.10
CA ALA A 74 23.15 17.75 8.76
C ALA A 74 21.92 18.13 7.93
N ALA A 75 22.06 18.20 6.61
CA ALA A 75 20.99 18.50 5.65
C ALA A 75 20.18 17.26 5.25
N ALA A 76 20.63 16.05 5.64
CA ALA A 76 19.83 14.86 5.47
C ALA A 76 18.53 15.07 6.25
N PRO A 77 17.35 14.99 5.59
CA PRO A 77 16.09 15.11 6.31
C PRO A 77 16.10 14.06 7.42
N ASP A 78 15.71 14.48 8.63
CA ASP A 78 15.47 13.58 9.75
C ASP A 78 14.34 12.65 9.31
N VAL A 79 14.67 11.53 8.68
CA VAL A 79 13.69 10.59 8.14
C VAL A 79 13.01 10.02 9.37
N PRO A 80 11.76 10.40 9.70
CA PRO A 80 11.08 9.91 10.89
C PRO A 80 10.60 8.50 10.56
N GLY A 81 11.55 7.57 10.55
CA GLY A 81 11.41 6.30 9.84
C GLY A 81 12.57 5.35 10.07
N ARG A 82 13.73 5.83 10.53
CA ARG A 82 14.75 4.97 11.15
C ARG A 82 14.36 4.57 12.57
N ARG A 83 13.08 4.24 12.80
CA ARG A 83 12.73 3.36 13.92
C ARG A 83 13.57 2.12 13.70
N ARG A 84 14.48 1.82 14.64
CA ARG A 84 15.22 0.55 14.69
C ARG A 84 14.29 -0.54 14.20
N SER A 85 14.52 -1.02 12.97
CA SER A 85 13.77 -2.13 12.46
C SER A 85 14.06 -3.25 13.44
N LEU A 86 13.02 -3.70 14.15
CA LEU A 86 13.17 -4.85 15.02
C LEU A 86 13.79 -5.95 14.16
N PRO A 87 14.83 -6.64 14.66
CA PRO A 87 15.51 -7.66 13.88
C PRO A 87 14.45 -8.62 13.35
N VAL A 88 14.62 -9.07 12.10
CA VAL A 88 13.60 -9.86 11.38
C VAL A 88 13.12 -11.04 12.23
N THR A 89 14.00 -11.65 13.02
CA THR A 89 13.71 -12.69 14.01
C THR A 89 12.65 -12.30 15.06
N LEU A 90 12.71 -11.08 15.59
CA LEU A 90 11.76 -10.58 16.58
C LEU A 90 10.39 -10.30 15.96
N ARG A 91 10.33 -9.89 14.67
CA ARG A 91 9.05 -9.80 13.94
C ARG A 91 8.39 -11.16 13.76
N TRP A 92 9.17 -12.19 13.43
CA TRP A 92 8.64 -13.56 13.31
C TRP A 92 8.19 -14.12 14.68
N ALA A 93 8.93 -13.84 15.75
CA ALA A 93 8.55 -14.24 17.10
C ALA A 93 7.21 -13.61 17.53
N ILE A 94 7.04 -12.30 17.32
CA ILE A 94 5.78 -11.60 17.62
C ILE A 94 4.63 -12.14 16.77
N ALA A 95 4.86 -12.39 15.47
CA ALA A 95 3.84 -12.95 14.59
C ALA A 95 3.38 -14.34 15.08
N SER A 96 4.31 -15.23 15.47
CA SER A 96 3.94 -16.53 16.04
C SER A 96 3.22 -16.42 17.38
N ALA A 97 3.61 -15.48 18.24
CA ALA A 97 2.96 -15.25 19.53
C ALA A 97 1.53 -14.74 19.35
N LEU A 98 1.29 -13.83 18.41
CA LEU A 98 -0.05 -13.33 18.10
C LEU A 98 -0.93 -14.42 17.47
N LEU A 99 -0.37 -15.23 16.57
CA LEU A 99 -1.10 -16.34 15.95
C LEU A 99 -1.56 -17.37 17.00
N THR A 100 -0.66 -17.76 17.90
CA THR A 100 -0.97 -18.71 18.98
C THR A 100 -2.01 -18.14 19.95
N LEU A 101 -1.86 -16.86 20.33
CA LEU A 101 -2.85 -16.16 21.17
C LEU A 101 -4.23 -16.13 20.50
N ALA A 102 -4.31 -15.81 19.20
CA ALA A 102 -5.56 -15.78 18.46
C ALA A 102 -6.24 -17.15 18.39
N ILE A 103 -5.47 -18.22 18.14
CA ILE A 103 -5.98 -19.60 18.13
C ILE A 103 -6.52 -20.00 19.51
N VAL A 104 -5.76 -19.76 20.58
CA VAL A 104 -6.19 -20.09 21.95
C VAL A 104 -7.46 -19.33 22.31
N THR A 105 -7.49 -18.04 22.01
CA THR A 105 -8.65 -17.17 22.28
C THR A 105 -9.87 -17.66 21.50
N GLY A 106 -9.72 -17.95 20.21
CA GLY A 106 -10.79 -18.48 19.37
C GLY A 106 -11.33 -19.83 19.86
N VAL A 107 -10.45 -20.74 20.30
CA VAL A 107 -10.86 -22.04 20.88
C VAL A 107 -11.63 -21.85 22.19
N PHE A 108 -11.20 -20.90 23.03
CA PHE A 108 -11.85 -20.63 24.31
C PHE A 108 -13.24 -20.02 24.12
N LEU A 109 -13.36 -19.02 23.25
CA LEU A 109 -14.65 -18.44 22.86
C LEU A 109 -15.56 -19.47 22.19
N GLY A 110 -15.03 -20.31 21.31
CA GLY A 110 -15.80 -21.34 20.63
C GLY A 110 -16.35 -22.39 21.59
N ARG A 111 -15.56 -22.81 22.59
CA ARG A 111 -16.02 -23.73 23.64
C ARG A 111 -17.13 -23.14 24.49
N GLY A 112 -16.98 -21.89 24.94
CA GLY A 112 -18.00 -21.23 25.76
C GLY A 112 -19.34 -21.05 25.03
N LEU A 113 -19.30 -20.68 23.74
CA LEU A 113 -20.51 -20.55 22.93
C LEU A 113 -21.14 -21.90 22.59
N TYR A 114 -20.33 -22.95 22.43
CA TYR A 114 -20.84 -24.30 22.19
C TYR A 114 -21.64 -24.82 23.39
N GLU A 115 -21.14 -24.61 24.61
CA GLU A 115 -21.82 -24.99 25.85
C GLU A 115 -23.12 -24.21 26.05
N SER A 116 -23.13 -22.89 25.81
CA SER A 116 -24.37 -22.11 25.92
C SER A 116 -25.42 -22.54 24.90
N SER A 117 -25.02 -22.80 23.65
CA SER A 117 -25.96 -23.25 22.60
C SER A 117 -26.61 -24.61 22.92
N ARG A 118 -25.89 -25.49 23.63
CA ARG A 118 -26.37 -26.80 24.04
C ARG A 118 -27.44 -26.70 25.13
N ASP A 119 -27.27 -25.77 26.07
CA ASP A 119 -28.28 -25.51 27.12
C ASP A 119 -29.53 -24.83 26.57
N TYR A 120 -29.40 -23.90 25.61
CA TYR A 120 -30.55 -23.28 24.95
C TYR A 120 -31.39 -24.31 24.17
N GLY A 121 -30.75 -25.18 23.37
CA GLY A 121 -31.46 -26.22 22.60
C GLY A 121 -32.15 -27.27 23.47
N ALA A 122 -31.56 -27.65 24.61
CA ALA A 122 -32.18 -28.59 25.55
C ALA A 122 -33.44 -28.01 26.20
N SER A 123 -33.44 -26.71 26.53
CA SER A 123 -34.59 -26.03 27.13
C SER A 123 -35.74 -25.82 26.15
N GLU A 124 -35.44 -25.49 24.89
CA GLU A 124 -36.44 -25.28 23.84
C GLU A 124 -37.13 -26.59 23.46
N VAL A 125 -36.36 -27.67 23.31
CA VAL A 125 -36.91 -29.01 23.05
C VAL A 125 -37.76 -29.50 24.22
N ALA A 126 -37.33 -29.23 25.46
CA ALA A 126 -38.12 -29.57 26.65
C ALA A 126 -39.44 -28.80 26.71
N LEU A 127 -39.44 -27.50 26.37
CA LEU A 127 -40.65 -26.66 26.33
C LEU A 127 -41.66 -27.13 25.27
N VAL A 128 -41.18 -27.44 24.06
CA VAL A 128 -42.03 -27.97 22.98
C VAL A 128 -42.61 -29.33 23.34
N TYR A 129 -41.80 -30.21 23.95
CA TYR A 129 -42.26 -31.51 24.41
C TYR A 129 -43.34 -31.40 25.50
N TYR A 130 -43.13 -30.52 26.50
CA TYR A 130 -44.14 -30.27 27.52
C TYR A 130 -45.43 -29.69 26.94
N GLN A 131 -45.35 -28.68 26.07
CA GLN A 131 -46.54 -28.11 25.44
C GLN A 131 -47.33 -29.14 24.63
N ALA A 132 -46.66 -30.02 23.90
CA ALA A 132 -47.32 -31.08 23.15
C ALA A 132 -48.04 -32.11 24.04
N PHE A 133 -47.54 -32.34 25.27
CA PHE A 133 -48.08 -33.34 26.18
C PHE A 133 -49.06 -32.80 27.24
N THR A 134 -48.98 -31.51 27.60
CA THR A 134 -49.76 -30.94 28.71
C THR A 134 -50.94 -30.08 28.26
N LEU A 135 -51.21 -29.91 26.97
CA LEU A 135 -52.45 -29.30 26.50
C LEU A 135 -53.60 -30.33 26.62
N PRO A 136 -54.55 -30.20 27.58
CA PRO A 136 -55.51 -31.25 27.89
C PRO A 136 -56.83 -31.19 27.11
N GLU A 137 -57.00 -30.30 26.13
CA GLU A 137 -58.32 -30.04 25.57
C GLU A 137 -58.31 -30.08 24.04
N GLY A 138 -58.65 -31.25 23.47
CA GLY A 138 -59.12 -31.32 22.08
C GLY A 138 -58.84 -32.62 21.34
N TYR A 139 -57.87 -33.44 21.74
CA TYR A 139 -57.49 -34.62 20.93
C TYR A 139 -58.36 -35.87 21.16
N THR A 140 -59.11 -35.94 22.26
CA THR A 140 -59.90 -37.13 22.59
C THR A 140 -61.32 -37.13 22.01
N ASP A 141 -61.82 -36.02 21.47
CA ASP A 141 -63.18 -35.95 20.91
C ASP A 141 -63.26 -36.43 19.44
N ASP A 142 -62.14 -36.43 18.70
CA ASP A 142 -62.14 -36.79 17.27
C ASP A 142 -62.04 -38.31 17.00
N TRP A 143 -61.72 -39.12 18.02
CA TRP A 143 -61.62 -40.57 17.84
C TRP A 143 -62.97 -41.28 17.88
N GLN A 144 -63.97 -40.72 18.58
CA GLN A 144 -65.31 -41.32 18.63
C GLN A 144 -66.07 -41.17 17.32
N THR A 145 -65.91 -40.05 16.61
CA THR A 145 -66.51 -39.81 15.29
C THR A 145 -65.97 -40.76 14.23
N LEU A 146 -64.64 -40.96 14.18
CA LEU A 146 -63.99 -41.88 13.23
C LEU A 146 -64.33 -43.35 13.46
N VAL A 147 -64.62 -43.75 14.70
CA VAL A 147 -65.02 -45.12 15.04
C VAL A 147 -66.52 -45.34 14.79
N SER A 148 -67.37 -44.32 14.98
CA SER A 148 -68.81 -44.44 14.68
C SER A 148 -69.13 -44.45 13.18
N GLU A 149 -68.39 -43.74 12.33
CA GLU A 149 -68.64 -43.77 10.87
C GLU A 149 -68.20 -45.09 10.21
N ASN A 150 -67.23 -45.82 10.79
CA ASN A 150 -66.77 -47.10 10.25
C ASN A 150 -67.51 -48.33 10.83
N GLY A 151 -68.45 -48.12 11.75
CA GLY A 151 -69.18 -49.19 12.44
C GLY A 151 -70.50 -49.61 11.77
N GLU A 152 -70.98 -48.89 10.76
CA GLU A 152 -72.29 -49.10 10.13
C GLU A 152 -72.21 -49.21 8.61
N GLN A 153 -71.61 -50.31 8.12
CA GLN A 153 -72.05 -50.93 6.86
C GLN A 153 -72.03 -52.47 6.99
N PRO A 154 -73.19 -53.15 6.86
CA PRO A 154 -73.30 -54.60 6.79
C PRO A 154 -72.86 -55.20 5.45
#